data_AF-A0A6A5RSU3-F1
#
_entry.id   AF-A0A6A5RSU3-F1
#
_cell.length_a   1.000
_cell.length_b   1.000
_cell.length_c   1.000
_cell.angle_alpha   90.00
_cell.angle_beta   90.00
_cell.angle_gamma   90.00
#
_symmetry.space_group_name_H-M   'P 1'
#
loop_
_entity.id
_entity.type
_entity.pdbx_description
1 polymer ?
#
loop_
_entity_poly.entity_id
_entity_poly.type
_entity_poly.pdbx_seq_one_letter_code
_entity_poly.pdbx_strand_id
1 'polypeptide(L)'
;MADIPPYPLYNRTYSLYRLSPLHHGAAVLLADGALRTHAKRLREQLKGDAVRGVQVDFAGAEDTARLGPLEACSWDLLGDEDAWIDGHDPLQHDAEASALRALPPPSEPRGIEVRVEYETQSYQALLLRDPRGPAAPDGFSSLPLLLLKMPGAVRDVFLQYLRTAFDAHVAPLRLPSAFITASIETCFRHLSASTSTQTIAGVVGQLSVQLAFPTATTLLRHVDLTIAAADVPGFVARGTHARDRPFTAALSDYLAAHLALDVSHPAVQVSRIACNAFHLGTERLKLAAPDPLAGDSPAEGGASQDASAGQLAVEELVTSLIREAAGSGRFLPGTATKKRAVSSAPAPGGSKRARSKSKRNGRRDDADEDVETQHGQVKALAK
;
A
#
# COMPACT_ATOMS: atom_id res chain seq x y z
N MET A 1 -2.40 -14.18 33.50
CA MET A 1 -2.95 -13.09 32.67
C MET A 1 -3.08 -13.67 31.27
N ALA A 2 -4.27 -13.62 30.66
CA ALA A 2 -4.41 -14.07 29.28
C ALA A 2 -3.54 -13.16 28.42
N ASP A 3 -2.66 -13.74 27.61
CA ASP A 3 -1.76 -13.00 26.74
C ASP A 3 -2.60 -12.39 25.60
N ILE A 4 -2.63 -11.06 25.49
CA ILE A 4 -3.39 -10.37 24.45
C ILE A 4 -2.74 -10.71 23.11
N PRO A 5 -3.47 -11.25 22.12
CA PRO A 5 -2.88 -11.61 20.84
C PRO A 5 -2.30 -10.37 20.15
N PRO A 6 -1.17 -10.49 19.43
CA PRO A 6 -0.56 -9.36 18.74
C PRO A 6 -1.53 -8.80 17.70
N TYR A 7 -1.58 -7.46 17.59
CA TYR A 7 -2.44 -6.77 16.63
C TYR A 7 -2.25 -7.36 15.21
N PRO A 8 -3.34 -7.65 14.47
CA PRO A 8 -3.34 -8.36 13.19
C PRO A 8 -2.27 -7.91 12.19
N LEU A 9 -1.93 -6.62 12.16
CA LEU A 9 -0.98 -6.06 11.21
C LEU A 9 0.47 -6.50 11.46
N TYR A 10 0.81 -6.88 12.69
CA TYR A 10 2.18 -7.11 13.13
C TYR A 10 2.63 -8.56 13.06
N ASN A 11 3.95 -8.73 12.94
CA ASN A 11 4.67 -10.00 12.97
C ASN A 11 4.23 -11.03 11.92
N ARG A 12 3.55 -10.57 10.85
CA ARG A 12 3.06 -11.38 9.74
C ARG A 12 3.54 -10.83 8.41
N THR A 13 3.89 -11.73 7.50
CA THR A 13 4.23 -11.37 6.12
C THR A 13 3.00 -11.45 5.24
N TYR A 14 2.67 -10.34 4.59
CA TYR A 14 1.55 -10.18 3.69
C TYR A 14 2.00 -10.01 2.24
N SER A 15 1.20 -10.53 1.31
CA SER A 15 1.20 -10.12 -0.09
C SER A 15 0.32 -8.89 -0.28
N LEU A 16 0.77 -7.95 -1.12
CA LEU A 16 0.12 -6.66 -1.31
C LEU A 16 -0.79 -6.67 -2.55
N TYR A 17 -2.02 -6.20 -2.37
CA TYR A 17 -3.01 -6.00 -3.43
C TYR A 17 -3.66 -4.62 -3.30
N ARG A 18 -4.11 -4.10 -4.44
CA ARG A 18 -4.97 -2.93 -4.52
C ARG A 18 -6.41 -3.37 -4.82
N LEU A 19 -7.36 -2.70 -4.19
CA LEU A 19 -8.78 -2.89 -4.36
C LEU A 19 -9.42 -1.60 -4.86
N SER A 20 -10.29 -1.70 -5.87
CA SER A 20 -11.25 -0.63 -6.14
C SER A 20 -12.27 -0.53 -5.00
N PRO A 21 -13.00 0.59 -4.88
CA PRO A 21 -14.09 0.70 -3.93
C PRO A 21 -15.07 -0.48 -4.07
N LEU A 22 -15.49 -1.03 -2.93
CA LEU A 22 -16.36 -2.19 -2.85
C LEU A 22 -17.81 -1.74 -2.98
N HIS A 23 -18.51 -2.19 -4.02
CA HIS A 23 -19.93 -1.90 -4.22
C HIS A 23 -20.77 -2.75 -3.27
N HIS A 24 -21.61 -2.10 -2.47
CA HIS A 24 -22.54 -2.76 -1.54
C HIS A 24 -23.98 -2.27 -1.70
N GLY A 25 -24.24 -1.33 -2.62
CA GLY A 25 -25.55 -0.71 -2.80
C GLY A 25 -26.05 -0.08 -1.50
N ALA A 26 -27.33 -0.26 -1.17
CA ALA A 26 -27.93 0.34 0.03
C ALA A 26 -27.46 -0.28 1.36
N ALA A 27 -26.82 -1.45 1.34
CA ALA A 27 -26.38 -2.13 2.56
C ALA A 27 -25.03 -1.56 3.03
N VAL A 28 -24.92 -1.06 4.26
CA VAL A 28 -23.64 -0.55 4.78
C VAL A 28 -22.68 -1.71 5.00
N LEU A 29 -21.58 -1.79 4.22
CA LEU A 29 -20.62 -2.90 4.31
C LEU A 29 -20.01 -3.04 5.72
N LEU A 30 -19.73 -1.90 6.37
CA LEU A 30 -19.13 -1.84 7.70
C LEU A 30 -20.13 -2.13 8.83
N ALA A 31 -21.36 -2.55 8.53
CA ALA A 31 -22.30 -3.02 9.54
C ALA A 31 -22.11 -4.52 9.79
N ASP A 32 -22.15 -4.94 11.06
CA ASP A 32 -21.92 -6.34 11.47
C ASP A 32 -22.80 -7.36 10.72
N GLY A 33 -24.06 -6.99 10.42
CA GLY A 33 -24.97 -7.86 9.67
C GLY A 33 -24.49 -8.16 8.25
N ALA A 34 -23.90 -7.16 7.58
CA ALA A 34 -23.33 -7.32 6.24
C ALA A 34 -22.08 -8.20 6.31
N LEU A 35 -21.18 -7.93 7.24
CA LEU A 35 -19.94 -8.71 7.44
C LEU A 35 -20.23 -10.20 7.71
N ARG A 36 -21.17 -10.52 8.62
CA ARG A 36 -21.59 -11.91 8.88
C ARG A 36 -22.17 -12.59 7.64
N THR A 37 -22.91 -11.85 6.82
CA THR A 37 -23.46 -12.36 5.56
C THR A 37 -22.34 -12.69 4.57
N HIS A 38 -21.33 -11.82 4.47
CA HIS A 38 -20.18 -12.04 3.61
C HIS A 38 -19.30 -13.20 4.08
N ALA A 39 -19.05 -13.30 5.39
CA ALA A 39 -18.36 -14.43 6.02
C ALA A 39 -19.03 -15.77 5.70
N LYS A 40 -20.37 -15.86 5.86
CA LYS A 40 -21.12 -17.06 5.50
C LYS A 40 -20.99 -17.42 4.02
N ARG A 41 -21.14 -16.43 3.11
CA ARG A 41 -21.04 -16.68 1.67
C ARG A 41 -19.65 -17.14 1.25
N LEU A 42 -18.59 -16.50 1.76
CA LEU A 42 -17.22 -16.91 1.51
C LEU A 42 -16.95 -18.33 2.04
N ARG A 43 -17.44 -18.63 3.26
CA ARG A 43 -17.35 -19.97 3.85
C ARG A 43 -17.97 -21.04 2.95
N GLU A 44 -19.17 -20.79 2.42
CA GLU A 44 -19.84 -21.74 1.52
C GLU A 44 -19.09 -21.91 0.20
N GLN A 45 -18.48 -20.84 -0.35
CA GLN A 45 -17.64 -20.95 -1.54
C GLN A 45 -16.37 -21.77 -1.29
N LEU A 46 -15.68 -21.54 -0.17
CA LEU A 46 -14.48 -22.29 0.20
C LEU A 46 -14.79 -23.77 0.45
N LYS A 47 -15.94 -24.09 1.06
CA LYS A 47 -16.42 -25.48 1.19
C LYS A 47 -16.79 -26.09 -0.16
N GLY A 48 -17.49 -25.34 -1.00
CA GLY A 48 -17.97 -25.81 -2.30
C GLY A 48 -16.84 -26.08 -3.30
N ASP A 49 -15.78 -25.27 -3.27
CA ASP A 49 -14.64 -25.42 -4.17
C ASP A 49 -13.75 -26.60 -3.76
N ALA A 50 -13.58 -26.83 -2.44
CA ALA A 50 -12.95 -28.04 -1.92
C ALA A 50 -13.69 -29.33 -2.35
N VAL A 51 -15.01 -29.27 -2.55
CA VAL A 51 -15.84 -30.41 -2.95
C VAL A 51 -15.87 -30.62 -4.47
N ARG A 52 -15.62 -29.59 -5.29
CA ARG A 52 -15.76 -29.68 -6.75
C ARG A 52 -14.48 -29.99 -7.50
N GLY A 53 -13.31 -29.97 -6.86
CA GLY A 53 -12.04 -30.35 -7.49
C GLY A 53 -11.70 -29.50 -8.73
N VAL A 54 -12.28 -28.30 -8.86
CA VAL A 54 -12.05 -27.40 -10.01
C VAL A 54 -10.78 -26.60 -9.74
N GLN A 55 -9.67 -27.30 -9.59
CA GLN A 55 -8.36 -26.70 -9.75
C GLN A 55 -7.76 -27.23 -11.03
N VAL A 56 -7.73 -26.36 -12.03
CA VAL A 56 -7.04 -26.58 -13.31
C VAL A 56 -5.50 -26.51 -13.12
N ASP A 57 -5.04 -26.31 -11.89
CA ASP A 57 -3.62 -26.21 -11.55
C ASP A 57 -3.26 -27.29 -10.50
N PHE A 58 -2.60 -28.36 -10.95
CA PHE A 58 -2.27 -29.54 -10.14
C PHE A 58 -1.44 -29.21 -8.88
N ALA A 59 -0.73 -28.08 -8.87
CA ALA A 59 0.03 -27.62 -7.72
C ALA A 59 -0.84 -27.07 -6.58
N GLY A 60 -2.01 -26.50 -6.88
CA GLY A 60 -2.93 -25.96 -5.87
C GLY A 60 -3.68 -27.04 -5.08
N ALA A 61 -3.85 -28.22 -5.68
CA ALA A 61 -4.69 -29.30 -5.15
C ALA A 61 -4.05 -29.99 -3.96
N GLU A 62 -2.74 -30.21 -4.01
CA GLU A 62 -1.98 -30.70 -2.86
C GLU A 62 -2.04 -29.73 -1.68
N ASP A 63 -1.91 -28.43 -1.93
CA ASP A 63 -1.91 -27.40 -0.89
C ASP A 63 -3.26 -27.35 -0.17
N THR A 64 -4.39 -27.52 -0.88
CA THR A 64 -5.72 -27.55 -0.27
C THR A 64 -6.04 -28.84 0.47
N ALA A 65 -5.55 -29.99 -0.02
CA ALA A 65 -5.81 -31.29 0.61
C ALA A 65 -5.18 -31.39 2.01
N ARG A 66 -4.09 -30.66 2.25
CA ARG A 66 -3.38 -30.63 3.55
C ARG A 66 -4.02 -29.72 4.59
N LEU A 67 -5.00 -28.89 4.22
CA LEU A 67 -5.59 -27.90 5.14
C LEU A 67 -6.51 -28.53 6.18
N GLY A 68 -7.13 -29.67 5.85
CA GLY A 68 -8.24 -30.22 6.62
C GLY A 68 -9.56 -29.51 6.34
N PRO A 69 -10.64 -29.85 7.07
CA PRO A 69 -11.93 -29.20 6.94
C PRO A 69 -11.88 -27.73 7.37
N LEU A 70 -12.74 -26.91 6.76
CA LEU A 70 -12.91 -25.50 7.12
C LEU A 70 -13.79 -25.37 8.38
N GLU A 71 -13.17 -24.95 9.48
CA GLU A 71 -13.78 -24.81 10.81
C GLU A 71 -14.55 -23.50 10.95
N ALA A 72 -13.94 -22.38 10.57
CA ALA A 72 -14.54 -21.05 10.71
C ALA A 72 -14.13 -20.08 9.59
N CYS A 73 -14.97 -19.07 9.39
CA CYS A 73 -14.66 -17.90 8.58
C CYS A 73 -15.37 -16.70 9.20
N SER A 74 -14.62 -15.65 9.50
CA SER A 74 -15.13 -14.42 10.12
C SER A 74 -14.72 -13.19 9.32
N TRP A 75 -15.55 -12.16 9.42
CA TRP A 75 -15.31 -10.82 8.87
C TRP A 75 -15.61 -9.86 10.00
N ASP A 76 -14.58 -9.19 10.51
CA ASP A 76 -14.64 -8.40 11.73
C ASP A 76 -14.14 -6.98 11.44
N LEU A 77 -14.71 -5.98 12.12
CA LEU A 77 -14.21 -4.60 12.00
C LEU A 77 -12.83 -4.50 12.64
N LEU A 78 -11.89 -3.88 11.92
CA LEU A 78 -10.54 -3.64 12.42
C LEU A 78 -10.44 -2.20 12.94
N GLY A 79 -10.25 -2.05 14.25
CA GLY A 79 -9.98 -0.78 14.92
C GLY A 79 -8.51 -0.34 14.86
N ASP A 80 -8.11 0.56 15.73
CA ASP A 80 -6.70 0.83 16.03
C ASP A 80 -6.15 -0.16 17.08
N GLU A 81 -4.90 0.06 17.48
CA GLU A 81 -4.20 -0.78 18.46
C GLU A 81 -4.87 -0.74 19.83
N ASP A 82 -5.33 0.44 20.27
CA ASP A 82 -6.00 0.62 21.55
C ASP A 82 -7.34 -0.12 21.57
N ALA A 83 -8.16 0.03 20.52
CA ALA A 83 -9.43 -0.71 20.40
C ALA A 83 -9.22 -2.23 20.34
N TRP A 84 -8.08 -2.70 19.80
CA TRP A 84 -7.71 -4.11 19.80
C TRP A 84 -7.37 -4.62 21.20
N ILE A 85 -6.60 -3.85 21.97
CA ILE A 85 -6.24 -4.18 23.36
C ILE A 85 -7.50 -4.21 24.22
N ASP A 86 -8.34 -3.18 24.13
CA ASP A 86 -9.59 -3.07 24.89
C ASP A 86 -10.53 -4.25 24.63
N GLY A 87 -10.70 -4.64 23.36
CA GLY A 87 -11.56 -5.76 22.98
C GLY A 87 -11.07 -7.13 23.47
N HIS A 88 -9.78 -7.24 23.79
CA HIS A 88 -9.15 -8.47 24.28
C HIS A 88 -8.84 -8.46 25.79
N ASP A 89 -9.20 -7.40 26.52
CA ASP A 89 -9.01 -7.35 27.97
C ASP A 89 -9.96 -8.33 28.69
N PRO A 90 -9.42 -9.37 29.37
CA PRO A 90 -10.23 -10.32 30.11
C PRO A 90 -10.99 -9.70 31.30
N LEU A 91 -10.55 -8.56 31.84
CA LEU A 91 -11.25 -7.86 32.94
C LEU A 91 -12.56 -7.21 32.49
N GLN A 92 -12.74 -6.97 31.18
CA GLN A 92 -14.02 -6.55 30.62
C GLN A 92 -14.97 -7.74 30.35
N HIS A 93 -14.45 -8.98 30.41
CA HIS A 93 -15.16 -10.22 30.08
C HIS A 93 -15.77 -10.95 31.29
N ASP A 94 -15.96 -10.28 32.44
CA ASP A 94 -16.60 -10.87 33.63
C ASP A 94 -18.05 -11.34 33.35
N ALA A 95 -18.12 -12.63 33.01
CA ALA A 95 -19.07 -13.73 33.24
C ALA A 95 -20.61 -13.56 33.27
N GLU A 96 -21.22 -12.38 33.31
CA GLU A 96 -22.71 -12.26 33.34
C GLU A 96 -23.31 -11.28 32.33
N ALA A 97 -22.49 -10.51 31.60
CA ALA A 97 -22.95 -9.51 30.61
C ALA A 97 -22.78 -9.94 29.13
N SER A 98 -22.44 -11.20 28.87
CA SER A 98 -22.00 -11.68 27.54
C SER A 98 -23.11 -11.71 26.47
N ALA A 99 -24.38 -11.49 26.83
CA ALA A 99 -25.49 -11.42 25.87
C ALA A 99 -25.83 -9.99 25.39
N LEU A 100 -25.27 -8.93 26.02
CA LEU A 100 -25.73 -7.54 25.78
C LEU A 100 -24.62 -6.51 25.55
N ARG A 101 -23.34 -6.89 25.49
CA ARG A 101 -22.26 -5.95 25.17
C ARG A 101 -21.41 -6.46 24.03
N ALA A 102 -21.94 -6.30 22.81
CA ALA A 102 -21.05 -6.01 21.69
C ALA A 102 -20.32 -4.71 22.05
N LEU A 103 -18.98 -4.75 22.10
CA LEU A 103 -18.17 -3.55 22.20
C LEU A 103 -18.72 -2.54 21.17
N PRO A 104 -18.96 -1.26 21.52
CA PRO A 104 -19.42 -0.31 20.52
C PRO A 104 -18.46 -0.35 19.33
N PRO A 105 -18.98 -0.41 18.09
CA PRO A 105 -18.12 -0.45 16.91
C PRO A 105 -17.13 0.72 16.99
N PRO A 106 -15.86 0.52 16.59
CA PRO A 106 -14.88 1.60 16.62
C PRO A 106 -15.48 2.82 15.91
N SER A 107 -15.36 4.00 16.52
CA SER A 107 -15.97 5.24 16.01
C SER A 107 -15.55 5.53 14.57
N GLU A 108 -14.33 5.11 14.20
CA GLU A 108 -13.82 5.09 12.83
C GLU A 108 -13.02 3.80 12.57
N PRO A 109 -13.62 2.74 11.98
CA PRO A 109 -12.88 1.52 11.68
C PRO A 109 -11.74 1.79 10.68
N ARG A 110 -10.53 1.31 11.00
CA ARG A 110 -9.36 1.32 10.10
C ARG A 110 -9.51 0.32 8.96
N GLY A 111 -10.37 -0.68 9.09
CA GLY A 111 -10.54 -1.68 8.06
C GLY A 111 -11.49 -2.83 8.39
N ILE A 112 -11.32 -3.92 7.64
CA ILE A 112 -11.97 -5.20 7.86
C ILE A 112 -10.87 -6.26 7.97
N GLU A 113 -10.93 -7.05 9.02
CA GLU A 113 -10.17 -8.29 9.14
C GLU A 113 -11.03 -9.46 8.65
N VAL A 114 -10.47 -10.30 7.78
CA VAL A 114 -11.09 -11.56 7.38
C VAL A 114 -10.21 -12.70 7.85
N ARG A 115 -10.77 -13.62 8.66
CA ARG A 115 -10.09 -14.85 9.06
C ARG A 115 -10.75 -16.06 8.44
N VAL A 116 -9.91 -17.02 8.06
CA VAL A 116 -10.33 -18.31 7.53
C VAL A 116 -9.55 -19.37 8.30
N GLU A 117 -10.26 -20.19 9.06
CA GLU A 117 -9.69 -21.18 9.98
C GLU A 117 -10.00 -22.58 9.47
N TYR A 118 -8.93 -23.29 9.14
CA TYR A 118 -8.95 -24.73 8.86
C TYR A 118 -8.39 -25.49 10.06
N GLU A 119 -8.67 -26.78 10.14
CA GLU A 119 -8.19 -27.67 11.23
C GLU A 119 -6.70 -27.52 11.52
N THR A 120 -5.87 -27.37 10.48
CA THR A 120 -4.42 -27.32 10.64
C THR A 120 -3.82 -25.92 10.64
N GLN A 121 -4.50 -24.94 10.03
CA GLN A 121 -3.92 -23.63 9.73
C GLN A 121 -4.98 -22.53 9.66
N SER A 122 -4.59 -21.32 10.08
CA SER A 122 -5.39 -20.11 9.93
C SER A 122 -4.77 -19.14 8.92
N TYR A 123 -5.66 -18.54 8.12
CA TYR A 123 -5.34 -17.56 7.10
C TYR A 123 -6.06 -16.25 7.35
N GLN A 124 -5.52 -15.19 6.77
CA GLN A 124 -5.96 -13.85 7.07
C GLN A 124 -5.88 -12.93 5.85
N ALA A 125 -6.85 -12.04 5.76
CA ALA A 125 -6.81 -10.87 4.90
C ALA A 125 -7.13 -9.61 5.71
N LEU A 126 -6.45 -8.51 5.42
CA LEU A 126 -6.76 -7.19 5.99
C LEU A 126 -7.11 -6.24 4.84
N LEU A 127 -8.32 -5.69 4.87
CA LEU A 127 -8.77 -4.63 3.98
C LEU A 127 -8.64 -3.31 4.74
N LEU A 128 -7.73 -2.44 4.33
CA LEU A 128 -7.35 -1.25 5.08
C LEU A 128 -7.79 0.03 4.36
N ARG A 129 -8.22 1.02 5.15
CA ARG A 129 -8.57 2.38 4.70
C ARG A 129 -7.86 3.42 5.54
N ASP A 130 -7.70 4.61 4.96
CA ASP A 130 -7.37 5.81 5.72
C ASP A 130 -8.70 6.39 6.22
N PRO A 131 -9.00 6.37 7.53
CA PRO A 131 -10.26 6.91 8.05
C PRO A 131 -10.38 8.42 7.78
N ARG A 132 -9.25 9.13 7.65
CA ARG A 132 -9.18 10.56 7.30
C ARG A 132 -9.15 10.79 5.78
N GLY A 133 -9.24 9.71 5.00
CA GLY A 133 -9.25 9.74 3.54
C GLY A 133 -10.57 10.27 2.97
N PRO A 134 -10.62 10.52 1.66
CA PRO A 134 -11.85 10.95 0.99
C PRO A 134 -12.95 9.87 1.15
N ALA A 135 -14.17 10.33 1.45
CA ALA A 135 -15.33 9.46 1.51
C ALA A 135 -15.59 8.80 0.15
N ALA A 136 -15.98 7.53 0.17
CA ALA A 136 -16.42 6.83 -1.02
C ALA A 136 -17.78 7.38 -1.48
N PRO A 137 -18.12 7.26 -2.78
CA PRO A 137 -19.46 7.54 -3.26
C PRO A 137 -20.53 6.69 -2.56
N ASP A 138 -21.77 7.16 -2.58
CA ASP A 138 -22.91 6.42 -2.02
C ASP A 138 -23.00 5.00 -2.60
N GLY A 139 -23.16 4.03 -1.71
CA GLY A 139 -23.22 2.61 -2.07
C GLY A 139 -21.86 1.95 -2.32
N PHE A 140 -20.76 2.67 -2.07
CA PHE A 140 -19.40 2.13 -2.11
C PHE A 140 -18.66 2.34 -0.79
N SER A 141 -17.73 1.44 -0.50
CA SER A 141 -16.78 1.57 0.61
C SER A 141 -15.34 1.52 0.08
N SER A 142 -14.53 2.52 0.41
CA SER A 142 -13.13 2.59 -0.02
C SER A 142 -12.22 1.91 0.98
N LEU A 143 -11.65 0.76 0.59
CA LEU A 143 -10.67 -0.03 1.35
C LEU A 143 -9.52 -0.41 0.41
N PRO A 144 -8.72 0.56 -0.04
CA PRO A 144 -7.88 0.41 -1.23
C PRO A 144 -6.71 -0.56 -1.06
N LEU A 145 -6.24 -0.79 0.16
CA LEU A 145 -5.11 -1.68 0.44
C LEU A 145 -5.61 -3.03 0.95
N LEU A 146 -5.23 -4.10 0.26
CA LEU A 146 -5.51 -5.47 0.67
C LEU A 146 -4.20 -6.19 1.00
N LEU A 147 -4.10 -6.67 2.23
CA LEU A 147 -2.99 -7.49 2.72
C LEU A 147 -3.44 -8.94 2.82
N LEU A 148 -2.75 -9.87 2.14
CA LEU A 148 -3.14 -11.30 2.11
C LEU A 148 -2.06 -12.21 2.70
N LYS A 149 -2.47 -13.10 3.59
CA LYS A 149 -1.69 -14.23 4.10
C LYS A 149 -2.52 -15.51 3.96
N MET A 150 -2.41 -16.13 2.78
CA MET A 150 -3.13 -17.35 2.40
C MET A 150 -2.43 -18.05 1.23
N PRO A 151 -2.54 -19.39 1.09
CA PRO A 151 -1.99 -20.17 -0.01
C PRO A 151 -2.73 -19.86 -1.32
N GLY A 152 -2.12 -20.22 -2.45
CA GLY A 152 -2.60 -19.82 -3.79
C GLY A 152 -4.07 -20.16 -4.04
N ALA A 153 -4.47 -21.39 -3.70
CA ALA A 153 -5.85 -21.85 -3.84
C ALA A 153 -6.88 -21.01 -3.08
N VAL A 154 -6.70 -20.85 -1.76
CA VAL A 154 -7.61 -20.08 -0.89
C VAL A 154 -7.62 -18.62 -1.31
N ARG A 155 -6.45 -18.10 -1.68
CA ARG A 155 -6.28 -16.75 -2.21
C ARG A 155 -7.12 -16.50 -3.45
N ASP A 156 -7.10 -17.42 -4.40
CA ASP A 156 -7.76 -17.20 -5.68
C ASP A 156 -9.30 -17.22 -5.52
N VAL A 157 -9.82 -18.10 -4.66
CA VAL A 157 -11.24 -18.08 -4.24
C VAL A 157 -11.60 -16.77 -3.54
N PHE A 158 -10.79 -16.32 -2.58
CA PHE A 158 -11.04 -15.08 -1.85
C PHE A 158 -11.02 -13.86 -2.79
N LEU A 159 -10.03 -13.78 -3.67
CA LEU A 159 -9.93 -12.70 -4.66
C LEU A 159 -11.10 -12.73 -5.64
N GLN A 160 -11.55 -13.91 -6.08
CA GLN A 160 -12.71 -14.05 -6.94
C GLN A 160 -14.02 -13.68 -6.23
N TYR A 161 -14.14 -14.02 -4.95
CA TYR A 161 -15.24 -13.59 -4.10
C TYR A 161 -15.32 -12.06 -4.05
N LEU A 162 -14.20 -11.38 -3.80
CA LEU A 162 -14.18 -9.91 -3.77
C LEU A 162 -14.61 -9.30 -5.11
N ARG A 163 -14.14 -9.86 -6.24
CA ARG A 163 -14.53 -9.39 -7.58
C ARG A 163 -16.01 -9.53 -7.85
N THR A 164 -16.61 -10.65 -7.45
CA THR A 164 -18.01 -10.98 -7.80
C THR A 164 -19.02 -10.46 -6.79
N ALA A 165 -18.69 -10.46 -5.50
CA ALA A 165 -19.59 -10.00 -4.45
C ALA A 165 -19.69 -8.47 -4.38
N PHE A 166 -18.62 -7.76 -4.76
CA PHE A 166 -18.52 -6.30 -4.63
C PHE A 166 -18.29 -5.57 -5.95
N ASP A 167 -18.36 -6.26 -7.10
CA ASP A 167 -18.03 -5.69 -8.42
C ASP A 167 -16.70 -4.91 -8.40
N ALA A 168 -15.71 -5.48 -7.72
CA ALA A 168 -14.47 -4.78 -7.40
C ALA A 168 -13.31 -5.29 -8.26
N HIS A 169 -12.49 -4.38 -8.76
CA HIS A 169 -11.23 -4.74 -9.40
C HIS A 169 -10.15 -4.98 -8.34
N VAL A 170 -9.56 -6.18 -8.37
CA VAL A 170 -8.46 -6.58 -7.50
C VAL A 170 -7.21 -6.90 -8.30
N ALA A 171 -6.10 -6.22 -8.01
CA ALA A 171 -4.83 -6.41 -8.68
C ALA A 171 -3.65 -6.43 -7.69
N PRO A 172 -2.55 -7.15 -7.99
CA PRO A 172 -1.33 -7.06 -7.20
C PRO A 172 -0.82 -5.62 -7.10
N LEU A 173 -0.36 -5.21 -5.92
CA LEU A 173 0.27 -3.92 -5.70
C LEU A 173 1.79 -4.09 -5.75
N ARG A 174 2.39 -3.59 -6.83
CA ARG A 174 3.85 -3.54 -7.01
C ARG A 174 4.39 -2.20 -6.56
N LEU A 175 5.10 -2.18 -5.44
CA LEU A 175 5.73 -0.99 -4.89
C LEU A 175 6.92 -0.57 -5.76
N PRO A 176 6.96 0.68 -6.26
CA PRO A 176 8.11 1.22 -6.97
C PRO A 176 9.36 1.27 -6.08
N SER A 177 10.55 1.17 -6.68
CA SER A 177 11.81 1.37 -5.93
C SER A 177 11.83 2.71 -5.19
N ALA A 178 11.30 3.77 -5.79
CA ALA A 178 11.20 5.08 -5.14
C ALA A 178 10.33 5.05 -3.88
N PHE A 179 9.26 4.26 -3.85
CA PHE A 179 8.42 4.08 -2.67
C PHE A 179 9.22 3.37 -1.57
N ILE A 180 9.87 2.24 -1.90
CA ILE A 180 10.64 1.45 -0.94
C ILE A 180 11.76 2.28 -0.31
N THR A 181 12.50 3.04 -1.13
CA THR A 181 13.53 3.97 -0.66
C THR A 181 12.95 5.09 0.20
N ALA A 182 11.84 5.71 -0.20
CA ALA A 182 11.22 6.78 0.58
C ALA A 182 10.70 6.31 1.95
N SER A 183 10.27 5.05 2.06
CA SER A 183 9.83 4.44 3.31
C SER A 183 10.94 4.40 4.37
N ILE A 184 12.15 3.97 3.99
CA ILE A 184 13.27 3.94 4.94
C ILE A 184 13.75 5.35 5.30
N GLU A 185 13.77 6.28 4.34
CA GLU A 185 14.14 7.67 4.60
C GLU A 185 13.15 8.36 5.55
N THR A 186 11.87 8.03 5.41
CA THR A 186 10.82 8.52 6.31
C THR A 186 10.99 7.96 7.71
N CYS A 187 11.35 6.68 7.84
CA CYS A 187 11.70 6.10 9.13
C CYS A 187 12.89 6.82 9.78
N PHE A 188 13.98 7.06 9.04
CA PHE A 188 15.11 7.83 9.56
C PHE A 188 14.75 9.27 9.92
N ARG A 189 13.83 9.91 9.20
CA ARG A 189 13.37 11.27 9.50
C ARG A 189 12.71 11.35 10.88
N HIS A 190 11.82 10.40 11.20
CA HIS A 190 11.21 10.32 12.53
C HIS A 190 12.23 10.04 13.62
N LEU A 191 13.12 9.09 13.38
CA LEU A 191 14.15 8.70 14.37
C LEU A 191 15.25 9.75 14.57
N SER A 192 15.44 10.64 13.60
CA SER A 192 16.41 11.76 13.68
C SER A 192 15.77 13.06 14.16
N ALA A 193 14.46 13.09 14.38
CA ALA A 193 13.78 14.28 14.88
C ALA A 193 14.27 14.61 16.30
N SER A 194 14.36 15.91 16.64
CA SER A 194 14.78 16.35 17.96
C SER A 194 13.82 15.92 19.10
N THR A 195 12.59 15.54 18.73
CA THR A 195 11.58 15.00 19.65
C THR A 195 11.67 13.48 19.83
N SER A 196 12.53 12.79 19.07
CA SER A 196 12.68 11.34 19.16
C SER A 196 13.44 10.97 20.44
N THR A 197 12.84 10.08 21.23
CA THR A 197 13.48 9.42 22.37
C THR A 197 14.21 8.12 21.98
N GLN A 198 14.02 7.66 20.74
CA GLN A 198 14.56 6.40 20.24
C GLN A 198 15.76 6.64 19.33
N THR A 199 16.72 5.71 19.37
CA THR A 199 17.89 5.75 18.49
C THR A 199 17.64 4.96 17.20
N ILE A 200 18.26 5.40 16.10
CA ILE A 200 18.21 4.69 14.82
C ILE A 200 18.69 3.24 14.96
N ALA A 201 19.82 3.02 15.66
CA ALA A 201 20.37 1.69 15.85
C ALA A 201 19.44 0.76 16.65
N GLY A 202 18.71 1.29 17.63
CA GLY A 202 17.75 0.52 18.43
C GLY A 202 16.51 0.10 17.63
N VAL A 203 15.94 1.00 16.83
CA VAL A 203 14.69 0.73 16.09
C VAL A 203 14.93 0.01 14.77
N VAL A 204 15.95 0.41 14.01
CA VAL A 204 16.23 -0.16 12.68
C VAL A 204 17.06 -1.43 12.80
N GLY A 205 17.95 -1.53 13.79
CA GLY A 205 18.86 -2.67 13.92
C GLY A 205 19.74 -2.85 12.68
N GLN A 206 20.00 -4.11 12.31
CA GLN A 206 20.72 -4.43 11.08
C GLN A 206 19.86 -4.09 9.86
N LEU A 207 20.41 -3.34 8.91
CA LEU A 207 19.72 -2.94 7.69
C LEU A 207 20.18 -3.78 6.51
N SER A 208 19.23 -4.40 5.80
CA SER A 208 19.47 -5.09 4.54
C SER A 208 18.79 -4.36 3.39
N VAL A 209 19.55 -4.04 2.35
CA VAL A 209 19.09 -3.40 1.12
C VAL A 209 19.37 -4.33 -0.05
N GLN A 210 18.32 -4.76 -0.75
CA GLN A 210 18.44 -5.57 -1.95
C GLN A 210 18.33 -4.70 -3.20
N LEU A 211 19.34 -4.78 -4.06
CA LEU A 211 19.34 -4.20 -5.39
C LEU A 211 18.93 -5.26 -6.41
N ALA A 212 18.22 -4.84 -7.44
CA ALA A 212 17.82 -5.65 -8.59
C ALA A 212 18.20 -4.96 -9.90
N PHE A 213 18.44 -5.77 -10.93
CA PHE A 213 18.99 -5.33 -12.22
C PHE A 213 18.12 -5.79 -13.41
N PRO A 214 16.80 -5.52 -13.39
CA PRO A 214 15.83 -6.18 -14.28
C PRO A 214 16.10 -5.95 -15.78
N THR A 215 16.75 -4.83 -16.13
CA THR A 215 17.03 -4.47 -17.53
C THR A 215 18.51 -4.57 -17.89
N ALA A 216 19.41 -4.75 -16.92
CA ALA A 216 20.86 -4.75 -17.18
C ALA A 216 21.41 -6.16 -17.45
N THR A 217 20.87 -7.20 -16.79
CA THR A 217 21.39 -8.56 -16.94
C THR A 217 20.36 -9.62 -16.51
N THR A 218 20.43 -10.80 -17.14
CA THR A 218 19.65 -11.98 -16.75
C THR A 218 20.43 -12.94 -15.85
N LEU A 219 21.75 -12.74 -15.73
CA LEU A 219 22.65 -13.61 -14.95
C LEU A 219 22.68 -13.21 -13.47
N LEU A 220 22.73 -11.90 -13.18
CA LEU A 220 22.72 -11.37 -11.82
C LEU A 220 21.33 -10.82 -11.50
N ARG A 221 20.58 -11.55 -10.68
CA ARG A 221 19.21 -11.14 -10.31
C ARG A 221 19.22 -10.05 -9.23
N HIS A 222 20.02 -10.26 -8.19
CA HIS A 222 20.04 -9.41 -7.00
C HIS A 222 21.45 -9.26 -6.42
N VAL A 223 21.68 -8.12 -5.76
CA VAL A 223 22.81 -7.88 -4.85
C VAL A 223 22.22 -7.48 -3.51
N ASP A 224 22.56 -8.22 -2.45
CA ASP A 224 22.13 -7.93 -1.10
C ASP A 224 23.24 -7.21 -0.34
N LEU A 225 22.93 -6.02 0.16
CA LEU A 225 23.81 -5.20 0.98
C LEU A 225 23.34 -5.29 2.43
N THR A 226 24.24 -5.58 3.36
CA THR A 226 23.94 -5.64 4.79
C THR A 226 24.81 -4.64 5.53
N ILE A 227 24.18 -3.77 6.31
CA ILE A 227 24.81 -2.71 7.09
C ILE A 227 24.55 -3.01 8.57
N ALA A 228 25.61 -3.08 9.37
CA ALA A 228 25.50 -3.34 10.80
C ALA A 228 24.77 -2.19 11.51
N ALA A 229 24.03 -2.50 12.58
CA ALA A 229 23.20 -1.52 13.29
C ALA A 229 23.96 -0.28 13.75
N ALA A 230 25.22 -0.45 14.15
CA ALA A 230 26.09 0.64 14.60
C ALA A 230 26.47 1.62 13.48
N ASP A 231 26.49 1.17 12.22
CA ASP A 231 26.95 1.96 11.07
C ASP A 231 25.81 2.75 10.41
N VAL A 232 24.57 2.29 10.54
CA VAL A 232 23.38 2.92 9.93
C VAL A 232 23.26 4.42 10.27
N PRO A 233 23.38 4.85 11.55
CA PRO A 233 23.33 6.28 11.89
C PRO A 233 24.43 7.09 11.19
N GLY A 234 25.62 6.50 11.00
CA GLY A 234 26.74 7.13 10.31
C GLY A 234 26.43 7.42 8.83
N PHE A 235 25.72 6.52 8.15
CA PHE A 235 25.25 6.77 6.77
C PHE A 235 24.26 7.94 6.71
N VAL A 236 23.29 7.98 7.63
CA VAL A 236 22.30 9.07 7.69
C VAL A 236 23.01 10.42 7.93
N ALA A 237 23.97 10.48 8.87
CA ALA A 237 24.70 11.70 9.19
C ALA A 237 25.56 12.23 8.02
N ARG A 238 26.28 11.33 7.31
CA ARG A 238 27.13 11.71 6.16
C ARG A 238 26.32 12.17 4.95
N GLY A 239 25.08 11.70 4.82
CA GLY A 239 24.19 12.00 3.71
C GLY A 239 23.40 13.29 3.82
N THR A 240 23.57 14.06 4.89
CA THR A 240 22.78 15.28 5.19
C THR A 240 22.83 16.36 4.10
N HIS A 241 23.78 16.29 3.17
CA HIS A 241 23.82 17.13 1.98
C HIS A 241 22.58 16.93 1.07
N ALA A 242 21.96 15.74 1.09
CA ALA A 242 20.72 15.43 0.38
C ALA A 242 19.53 15.45 1.35
N ARG A 243 18.91 16.62 1.54
CA ARG A 243 17.88 16.88 2.56
C ARG A 243 16.72 15.86 2.59
N ASP A 244 16.28 15.36 1.43
CA ASP A 244 15.12 14.49 1.33
C ASP A 244 15.45 12.99 1.44
N ARG A 245 16.71 12.61 1.22
CA ARG A 245 17.14 11.21 1.12
C ARG A 245 18.58 11.00 1.63
N PRO A 246 18.87 11.39 2.88
CA PRO A 246 20.25 11.39 3.37
C PRO A 246 20.87 10.00 3.33
N PHE A 247 20.19 8.97 3.81
CA PHE A 247 20.75 7.62 3.83
C PHE A 247 21.11 7.13 2.42
N THR A 248 20.19 7.30 1.46
CA THR A 248 20.32 6.83 0.08
C THR A 248 21.46 7.55 -0.63
N ALA A 249 21.64 8.85 -0.39
CA ALA A 249 22.75 9.61 -0.95
C ALA A 249 24.10 9.08 -0.45
N ALA A 250 24.25 8.92 0.86
CA ALA A 250 25.48 8.37 1.44
C ALA A 250 25.76 6.94 1.00
N LEU A 251 24.72 6.10 0.88
CA LEU A 251 24.85 4.75 0.36
C LEU A 251 25.30 4.76 -1.10
N SER A 252 24.72 5.64 -1.93
CA SER A 252 25.10 5.79 -3.33
C SER A 252 26.57 6.18 -3.48
N ASP A 253 27.02 7.19 -2.73
CA ASP A 253 28.41 7.65 -2.76
C ASP A 253 29.37 6.54 -2.32
N TYR A 254 29.01 5.80 -1.27
CA TYR A 254 29.81 4.70 -0.75
C TYR A 254 29.97 3.57 -1.76
N LEU A 255 28.86 3.14 -2.39
CA LEU A 255 28.88 2.07 -3.39
C LEU A 255 29.61 2.48 -4.67
N ALA A 256 29.46 3.73 -5.09
CA ALA A 256 30.21 4.27 -6.22
C ALA A 256 31.72 4.30 -5.94
N ALA A 257 32.12 4.77 -4.75
CA ALA A 257 33.53 4.90 -4.38
C ALA A 257 34.24 3.56 -4.13
N HIS A 258 33.56 2.60 -3.50
CA HIS A 258 34.20 1.37 -3.03
C HIS A 258 33.89 0.13 -3.86
N LEU A 259 32.76 0.10 -4.58
CA LEU A 259 32.34 -1.05 -5.40
C LEU A 259 32.18 -0.71 -6.88
N ALA A 260 32.45 0.54 -7.28
CA ALA A 260 32.17 1.04 -8.63
C ALA A 260 30.71 0.77 -9.08
N LEU A 261 29.78 0.78 -8.13
CA LEU A 261 28.37 0.49 -8.36
C LEU A 261 27.54 1.76 -8.25
N ASP A 262 26.99 2.21 -9.37
CA ASP A 262 26.09 3.36 -9.44
C ASP A 262 24.64 2.94 -9.23
N VAL A 263 24.10 3.20 -8.03
CA VAL A 263 22.69 2.94 -7.69
C VAL A 263 21.73 4.01 -8.23
N SER A 264 22.24 5.13 -8.74
CA SER A 264 21.42 6.16 -9.38
C SER A 264 21.09 5.83 -10.83
N HIS A 265 21.78 4.83 -11.41
CA HIS A 265 21.56 4.38 -12.77
C HIS A 265 20.14 3.78 -12.94
N PRO A 266 19.39 4.12 -14.01
CA PRO A 266 17.99 3.70 -14.18
C PRO A 266 17.77 2.18 -14.30
N ALA A 267 18.84 1.43 -14.59
CA ALA A 267 18.81 -0.03 -14.63
C ALA A 267 18.97 -0.70 -13.26
N VAL A 268 19.27 0.06 -12.21
CA VAL A 268 19.40 -0.42 -10.82
C VAL A 268 18.15 0.02 -10.05
N GLN A 269 17.58 -0.92 -9.30
CA GLN A 269 16.36 -0.68 -8.53
C GLN A 269 16.51 -1.27 -7.13
N VAL A 270 16.09 -0.53 -6.10
CA VAL A 270 15.93 -1.08 -4.76
C VAL A 270 14.66 -1.94 -4.75
N SER A 271 14.81 -3.26 -4.64
CA SER A 271 13.68 -4.21 -4.68
C SER A 271 13.21 -4.66 -3.30
N ARG A 272 14.05 -4.50 -2.27
CA ARG A 272 13.70 -4.84 -0.88
C ARG A 272 14.52 -4.02 0.11
N ILE A 273 13.89 -3.63 1.20
CA ILE A 273 14.55 -3.16 2.42
C ILE A 273 14.03 -4.01 3.58
N ALA A 274 14.93 -4.50 4.43
CA ALA A 274 14.59 -5.23 5.64
C ALA A 274 15.38 -4.69 6.82
N CYS A 275 14.67 -4.42 7.91
CA CYS A 275 15.19 -3.94 9.19
C CYS A 275 14.29 -4.47 10.31
N ASN A 276 14.65 -4.18 11.57
CA ASN A 276 13.88 -4.65 12.72
C ASN A 276 12.44 -4.12 12.73
N ALA A 277 12.21 -2.87 12.32
CA ALA A 277 10.87 -2.28 12.30
C ALA A 277 9.97 -2.85 11.18
N PHE A 278 10.52 -3.12 10.00
CA PHE A 278 9.76 -3.62 8.86
C PHE A 278 10.61 -4.33 7.80
N HIS A 279 9.96 -5.22 7.06
CA HIS A 279 10.47 -5.79 5.81
C HIS A 279 9.53 -5.37 4.69
N LEU A 280 10.05 -4.59 3.75
CA LEU A 280 9.32 -4.05 2.62
C LEU A 280 9.97 -4.51 1.32
N GLY A 281 9.23 -5.23 0.50
CA GLY A 281 9.63 -5.60 -0.85
C GLY A 281 8.63 -5.10 -1.88
N THR A 282 8.90 -5.37 -3.16
CA THR A 282 8.02 -4.97 -4.27
C THR A 282 6.57 -5.44 -4.13
N GLU A 283 6.31 -6.63 -3.58
CA GLU A 283 4.95 -7.18 -3.46
C GLU A 283 4.65 -7.73 -2.05
N ARG A 284 5.55 -7.52 -1.08
CA ARG A 284 5.45 -8.11 0.26
C ARG A 284 5.77 -7.09 1.35
N LEU A 285 5.05 -7.23 2.45
CA LEU A 285 5.20 -6.41 3.65
C LEU A 285 5.22 -7.30 4.89
N LYS A 286 6.11 -7.01 5.83
CA LYS A 286 6.02 -7.46 7.23
C LYS A 286 6.33 -6.26 8.12
N LEU A 287 5.48 -6.03 9.11
CA LEU A 287 5.70 -5.00 10.13
C LEU A 287 6.02 -5.71 11.44
N ALA A 288 6.99 -5.21 12.21
CA ALA A 288 7.21 -5.65 13.57
C ALA A 288 6.25 -4.91 14.51
N ALA A 289 5.88 -5.56 15.61
CA ALA A 289 5.17 -4.87 16.67
C ALA A 289 6.09 -3.79 17.28
N PRO A 290 5.57 -2.59 17.58
CA PRO A 290 6.33 -1.59 18.33
C PRO A 290 6.73 -2.17 19.70
N ASP A 291 7.95 -1.86 20.14
CA ASP A 291 8.44 -2.31 21.44
C ASP A 291 7.63 -1.58 22.52
N PRO A 292 6.93 -2.29 23.45
CA PRO A 292 6.30 -1.62 24.57
C PRO A 292 7.42 -0.94 25.37
N LEU A 293 7.37 0.39 25.47
CA LEU A 293 8.38 1.17 26.18
C LEU A 293 8.66 0.50 27.54
N ALA A 294 9.89 0.07 27.74
CA ALA A 294 10.34 -0.54 29.00
C ALA A 294 10.24 0.52 30.12
N GLY A 295 9.10 0.59 30.80
CA GLY A 295 8.88 1.58 31.86
C GLY A 295 7.46 1.72 32.42
N ASP A 296 6.40 1.25 31.75
CA ASP A 296 5.03 1.46 32.26
C ASP A 296 4.57 0.33 33.17
N SER A 297 4.74 0.55 34.48
CA SER A 297 3.72 0.13 35.44
C SER A 297 2.41 0.82 35.07
N PRO A 298 1.24 0.14 35.10
CA PRO A 298 -0.04 0.77 34.83
C PRO A 298 -0.38 1.74 35.97
N ALA A 299 0.10 2.97 35.88
CA ALA A 299 -0.31 4.05 36.74
C ALA A 299 -1.53 4.72 36.11
N GLU A 300 -2.62 4.74 36.89
CA GLU A 300 -3.87 5.40 36.60
C GLU A 300 -3.66 6.85 36.13
N GLY A 301 -4.37 7.25 35.07
CA GLY A 301 -4.64 8.66 34.77
C GLY A 301 -4.30 9.05 33.35
N GLY A 302 -5.34 9.30 32.57
CA GLY A 302 -5.27 9.66 31.15
C GLY A 302 -4.32 10.81 30.84
N ALA A 303 -3.30 10.51 30.04
CA ALA A 303 -2.69 11.40 29.10
C ALA A 303 -2.38 10.55 27.86
N SER A 304 -2.80 11.02 26.69
CA SER A 304 -2.45 10.43 25.40
C SER A 304 -0.95 10.12 25.40
N GLN A 305 -0.57 8.84 25.43
CA GLN A 305 0.83 8.46 25.28
C GLN A 305 1.29 8.98 23.92
N ASP A 306 2.23 9.92 23.88
CA ASP A 306 2.78 10.41 22.63
C ASP A 306 3.42 9.23 21.89
N ALA A 307 2.92 8.93 20.68
CA ALA A 307 3.40 7.80 19.89
C ALA A 307 4.91 7.88 19.69
N SER A 308 5.61 6.76 19.91
CA SER A 308 7.07 6.69 19.75
C SER A 308 7.49 7.02 18.31
N ALA A 309 8.72 7.49 18.10
CA ALA A 309 9.21 7.82 16.75
C ALA A 309 9.15 6.60 15.80
N GLY A 310 9.41 5.39 16.30
CA GLY A 310 9.24 4.15 15.56
C GLY A 310 7.79 3.87 15.19
N GLN A 311 6.84 4.10 16.11
CA GLN A 311 5.41 3.94 15.85
C GLN A 311 4.92 4.95 14.80
N LEU A 312 5.29 6.22 14.93
CA LEU A 312 4.99 7.26 13.93
C LEU A 312 5.53 6.92 12.54
N ALA A 313 6.74 6.35 12.47
CA ALA A 313 7.31 5.88 11.21
C ALA A 313 6.50 4.75 10.57
N VAL A 314 6.04 3.79 11.37
CA VAL A 314 5.19 2.67 10.91
C VAL A 314 3.81 3.18 10.48
N GLU A 315 3.19 4.08 11.25
CA GLU A 315 1.91 4.69 10.90
C GLU A 315 1.98 5.48 9.59
N GLU A 316 3.04 6.27 9.38
CA GLU A 316 3.25 6.99 8.12
C GLU A 316 3.52 6.03 6.95
N LEU A 317 4.23 4.93 7.19
CA LEU A 317 4.45 3.88 6.19
C LEU A 317 3.12 3.24 5.77
N VAL A 318 2.28 2.83 6.73
CA VAL A 318 0.96 2.24 6.45
C VAL A 318 0.06 3.23 5.72
N THR A 319 0.02 4.49 6.18
CA THR A 319 -0.74 5.56 5.52
C THR A 319 -0.27 5.79 4.08
N SER A 320 1.05 5.78 3.85
CA SER A 320 1.63 5.92 2.51
C SER A 320 1.30 4.73 1.62
N LEU A 321 1.30 3.50 2.15
CA LEU A 321 0.89 2.29 1.44
C LEU A 321 -0.57 2.35 1.02
N ILE A 322 -1.47 2.79 1.92
CA ILE A 322 -2.90 2.97 1.63
C ILE A 322 -3.09 3.98 0.49
N ARG A 323 -2.36 5.11 0.54
CA ARG A 323 -2.42 6.14 -0.51
C ARG A 323 -1.90 5.63 -1.85
N GLU A 324 -0.81 4.88 -1.85
CA GLU A 324 -0.25 4.25 -3.05
C GLU A 324 -1.25 3.24 -3.64
N ALA A 325 -1.87 2.40 -2.81
CA ALA A 325 -2.91 1.45 -3.23
C ALA A 325 -4.15 2.16 -3.80
N ALA A 326 -4.53 3.32 -3.23
CA ALA A 326 -5.64 4.14 -3.71
C ALA A 326 -5.36 4.87 -5.03
N GLY A 327 -4.14 4.80 -5.57
CA GLY A 327 -3.74 5.57 -6.75
C GLY A 327 -3.55 7.07 -6.48
N SER A 328 -3.42 7.45 -5.20
CA SER A 328 -3.19 8.83 -4.75
C SER A 328 -1.76 9.06 -4.22
N GLY A 329 -0.92 8.01 -4.30
CA GLY A 329 0.47 8.03 -3.87
C GLY A 329 1.34 8.98 -4.70
N ARG A 330 2.38 9.52 -4.07
CA ARG A 330 3.33 10.44 -4.72
C ARG A 330 4.27 9.74 -5.70
N PHE A 331 4.27 8.41 -5.72
CA PHE A 331 5.27 7.58 -6.40
C PHE A 331 4.76 6.90 -7.67
N LEU A 332 3.55 7.25 -8.11
CA LEU A 332 3.03 6.80 -9.40
C LEU A 332 3.82 7.46 -10.54
N PRO A 333 4.26 6.69 -11.56
CA PRO A 333 4.80 7.28 -12.78
C PRO A 333 3.74 8.18 -13.42
N GLY A 334 4.06 9.47 -13.54
CA GLY A 334 3.12 10.54 -13.91
C GLY A 334 2.64 10.51 -15.36
N THR A 335 1.84 9.52 -15.74
CA THR A 335 1.13 9.51 -17.03
C THR A 335 -0.34 9.91 -16.93
N ALA A 336 -0.88 10.11 -15.72
CA ALA A 336 -2.19 10.71 -15.54
C ALA A 336 -2.05 12.22 -15.33
N THR A 337 -1.92 12.96 -16.42
CA THR A 337 -2.15 14.40 -16.41
C THR A 337 -3.51 14.68 -15.79
N LYS A 338 -3.52 15.40 -14.66
CA LYS A 338 -4.71 16.03 -14.10
C LYS A 338 -5.30 17.02 -15.12
N LYS A 339 -6.09 16.53 -16.07
CA LYS A 339 -7.08 17.38 -16.74
C LYS A 339 -8.14 17.68 -15.70
N ARG A 340 -8.05 18.87 -15.10
CA ARG A 340 -9.16 19.53 -14.41
C ARG A 340 -10.39 19.38 -15.31
N ALA A 341 -11.35 18.57 -14.88
CA ALA A 341 -12.68 18.55 -15.45
C ALA A 341 -13.32 19.90 -15.12
N VAL A 342 -13.16 20.86 -16.03
CA VAL A 342 -14.03 22.04 -16.07
C VAL A 342 -15.31 21.53 -16.72
N SER A 343 -16.32 21.31 -15.90
CA SER A 343 -17.68 21.08 -16.32
C SER A 343 -18.17 22.28 -17.14
N SER A 344 -18.42 22.07 -18.43
CA SER A 344 -19.31 22.93 -19.21
C SER A 344 -20.35 22.03 -19.87
N ALA A 345 -21.51 21.95 -19.23
CA ALA A 345 -22.71 21.38 -19.84
C ALA A 345 -23.30 22.41 -20.80
N PRO A 346 -23.73 22.04 -22.03
CA PRO A 346 -24.53 22.93 -22.86
C PRO A 346 -26.01 22.75 -22.50
N ALA A 347 -26.68 23.84 -22.17
CA ALA A 347 -28.14 23.88 -22.05
C ALA A 347 -28.79 23.94 -23.45
N PRO A 348 -29.92 23.25 -23.70
CA PRO A 348 -30.69 23.40 -24.92
C PRO A 348 -31.84 24.40 -24.71
N GLY A 349 -32.02 25.34 -25.64
CA GLY A 349 -33.17 26.24 -25.63
C GLY A 349 -33.09 27.31 -26.72
N GLY A 350 -33.84 27.13 -27.80
CA GLY A 350 -33.78 27.99 -28.99
C GLY A 350 -34.66 29.25 -28.91
N SER A 351 -34.41 30.19 -29.84
CA SER A 351 -35.45 30.98 -30.55
C SER A 351 -34.83 32.10 -31.41
N LYS A 352 -34.92 31.90 -32.74
CA LYS A 352 -35.35 32.82 -33.82
C LYS A 352 -34.77 34.25 -34.00
N ARG A 353 -34.58 34.55 -35.31
CA ARG A 353 -34.60 35.84 -36.07
C ARG A 353 -33.29 36.66 -36.01
N ALA A 354 -32.79 37.32 -37.06
CA ALA A 354 -33.36 37.76 -38.34
C ALA A 354 -32.26 37.95 -39.43
N ARG A 355 -32.73 38.07 -40.69
CA ARG A 355 -32.00 38.36 -41.94
C ARG A 355 -31.35 39.76 -41.99
N SER A 356 -30.20 39.86 -42.67
CA SER A 356 -29.82 40.84 -43.73
C SER A 356 -28.37 40.46 -44.15
N LYS A 357 -27.94 40.19 -45.39
CA LYS A 357 -28.08 40.73 -46.76
C LYS A 357 -27.42 42.10 -46.98
N SER A 358 -26.11 42.10 -47.25
CA SER A 358 -25.39 43.08 -48.10
C SER A 358 -23.97 42.51 -48.36
N LYS A 359 -23.47 42.13 -49.56
CA LYS A 359 -23.36 42.71 -50.91
C LYS A 359 -21.92 43.20 -51.18
N ARG A 360 -21.25 42.54 -52.15
CA ARG A 360 -20.14 43.01 -53.04
C ARG A 360 -18.79 43.37 -52.38
N ASN A 361 -17.60 43.22 -52.96
CA ASN A 361 -17.05 43.00 -54.32
C ASN A 361 -15.72 42.21 -54.12
N GLY A 362 -15.26 41.29 -54.99
CA GLY A 362 -14.57 41.53 -56.29
C GLY A 362 -13.21 42.23 -56.07
N ARG A 363 -12.01 41.68 -56.36
CA ARG A 363 -11.41 41.11 -57.60
C ARG A 363 -10.00 40.57 -57.17
N ARG A 364 -9.48 39.43 -57.67
CA ARG A 364 -8.61 39.24 -58.87
C ARG A 364 -7.30 40.04 -58.80
N ASP A 365 -6.09 39.55 -59.06
CA ASP A 365 -5.50 38.48 -59.92
C ASP A 365 -4.13 38.11 -59.28
N ASP A 366 -3.70 36.83 -59.18
CA ASP A 366 -2.97 35.98 -60.16
C ASP A 366 -1.53 36.40 -60.52
N ALA A 367 -0.69 35.35 -60.61
CA ALA A 367 0.58 35.22 -61.35
C ALA A 367 1.85 35.86 -60.76
N ASP A 368 3.06 35.31 -60.90
CA ASP A 368 3.62 33.98 -61.21
C ASP A 368 5.15 34.20 -61.21
N GLU A 369 5.92 33.12 -61.33
CA GLU A 369 7.36 33.03 -61.69
C GLU A 369 8.39 33.44 -60.61
N ASP A 370 9.13 32.51 -60.02
CA ASP A 370 10.21 31.65 -60.55
C ASP A 370 11.57 32.36 -60.69
N VAL A 371 12.63 31.53 -60.62
CA VAL A 371 14.04 31.82 -60.97
C VAL A 371 14.87 32.40 -59.80
N GLU A 372 16.01 31.87 -59.35
CA GLU A 372 16.81 30.69 -59.68
C GLU A 372 18.04 30.68 -58.73
N THR A 373 18.65 29.50 -58.63
CA THR A 373 20.11 29.25 -58.51
C THR A 373 20.96 29.79 -57.34
N GLN A 374 21.45 28.79 -56.57
CA GLN A 374 22.88 28.49 -56.34
C GLN A 374 23.69 29.45 -55.44
N HIS A 375 24.75 29.06 -54.70
CA HIS A 375 25.66 27.91 -54.67
C HIS A 375 26.28 27.92 -53.24
N GLY A 376 26.61 26.77 -52.62
CA GLY A 376 28.01 26.35 -52.35
C GLY A 376 28.71 27.14 -51.22
N GLN A 377 29.54 26.64 -50.30
CA GLN A 377 30.30 25.42 -50.06
C GLN A 377 30.84 25.56 -48.61
N VAL A 378 30.83 24.51 -47.78
CA VAL A 378 32.01 23.72 -47.34
C VAL A 378 33.25 24.51 -46.86
N LYS A 379 33.56 24.41 -45.55
CA LYS A 379 34.90 24.21 -44.90
C LYS A 379 34.70 24.34 -43.37
N ALA A 380 34.93 23.35 -42.50
CA ALA A 380 36.12 22.55 -42.18
C ALA A 380 37.23 23.31 -41.41
N LEU A 381 37.65 22.69 -40.28
CA LEU A 381 38.81 22.94 -39.39
C LEU A 381 38.77 24.19 -38.50
N ALA A 382 39.40 24.26 -37.33
CA ALA A 382 39.92 23.32 -36.33
C ALA A 382 40.63 24.21 -35.27
N LYS A 383 40.42 23.97 -33.98
CA LYS A 383 41.49 23.90 -32.97
C LYS A 383 40.94 23.40 -31.65
#